data_AF-A0A5C7HU81-F1
#
_entry.id   AF-A0A5C7HU81-F1
#
_cell.length_a   1.000
_cell.length_b   1.000
_cell.length_c   1.000
_cell.angle_alpha   90.00
_cell.angle_beta   90.00
_cell.angle_gamma   90.00
#
_symmetry.space_group_name_H-M   'P 1'
#
loop_
_entity.id
_entity.type
_entity.pdbx_description
1 polymer ?
#
loop_
_entity_poly.entity_id
_entity_poly.type
_entity_poly.pdbx_seq_one_letter_code
_entity_poly.pdbx_strand_id
1 'polypeptide(L)'
;MVMSWLWNSMTPKVSVICMFLKTTHDIWDTYGQTYSKVRDVAQVYEIKTRLSTTKQGTRSVTEYSNILQKLWQELDHYQCIEMKCTDDATVLKRFLEKERIYIFLAGLNVEFNDV
;
A
#
# COMPACT_ATOMS: atom_id res chain seq x y z
N MET A 1 -25.89 18.23 -10.17
CA MET A 1 -25.45 17.41 -11.32
C MET A 1 -24.44 16.33 -10.92
N VAL A 2 -23.43 16.61 -10.08
CA VAL A 2 -22.41 15.60 -9.69
C VAL A 2 -22.94 14.52 -8.73
N MET A 3 -23.76 14.89 -7.74
CA MET A 3 -24.35 13.92 -6.79
C MET A 3 -25.19 12.83 -7.44
N SER A 4 -26.03 13.20 -8.41
CA SER A 4 -26.89 12.24 -9.10
C SER A 4 -26.09 11.23 -9.94
N TRP A 5 -24.95 11.64 -10.49
CA TRP A 5 -24.01 10.72 -11.16
C TRP A 5 -23.33 9.77 -10.17
N LEU A 6 -22.95 10.27 -8.99
CA LEU A 6 -22.37 9.45 -7.92
C LEU A 6 -23.37 8.39 -7.43
N TRP A 7 -24.62 8.77 -7.14
CA TRP A 7 -25.64 7.81 -6.70
C TRP A 7 -25.92 6.72 -7.75
N ASN A 8 -25.98 7.09 -9.03
CA ASN A 8 -26.21 6.12 -10.10
C ASN A 8 -24.99 5.22 -10.38
N SER A 9 -23.80 5.62 -9.94
CA SER A 9 -22.56 4.84 -10.09
C SER A 9 -22.28 3.93 -8.88
N MET A 10 -23.05 4.05 -7.80
CA MET A 10 -22.85 3.29 -6.57
C MET A 10 -23.70 2.01 -6.52
N THR A 11 -23.20 1.01 -5.80
CA THR A 11 -24.06 -0.13 -5.45
C THR A 11 -25.13 0.31 -4.44
N PRO A 12 -26.32 -0.30 -4.44
CA PRO A 12 -27.43 0.10 -3.55
C PRO A 12 -27.08 0.12 -2.06
N LYS A 13 -26.15 -0.74 -1.62
CA LYS A 13 -25.69 -0.79 -0.23
C LYS A 13 -24.87 0.45 0.16
N VAL A 14 -24.05 0.96 -0.77
CA VAL A 14 -23.21 2.15 -0.58
C VAL A 14 -24.05 3.42 -0.72
N SER A 15 -25.02 3.43 -1.64
CA SER A 15 -25.87 4.60 -1.89
C SER A 15 -26.76 4.96 -0.71
N VAL A 16 -27.26 3.97 0.06
CA VAL A 16 -28.06 4.20 1.28
C VAL A 16 -27.28 4.97 2.35
N ILE A 17 -25.99 4.70 2.49
CA ILE A 17 -25.11 5.43 3.44
C ILE A 17 -24.93 6.88 3.00
N CYS A 18 -24.87 7.12 1.68
CA CYS A 18 -24.67 8.45 1.11
C CYS A 18 -25.95 9.27 0.94
N MET A 19 -27.13 8.65 1.07
CA MET A 19 -28.44 9.28 0.80
C MET A 19 -28.75 10.42 1.77
N PHE A 20 -28.16 10.40 2.97
CA PHE A 20 -28.37 11.39 4.02
C PHE A 20 -27.33 12.53 4.01
N LEU A 21 -26.33 12.47 3.12
CA LEU A 21 -25.25 13.45 3.04
C LEU A 21 -25.63 14.62 2.12
N LYS A 22 -25.36 15.84 2.58
CA LYS A 22 -25.87 17.08 1.96
C LYS A 22 -24.96 17.64 0.88
N THR A 23 -23.67 17.29 0.88
CA THR A 23 -22.72 17.80 -0.11
C THR A 23 -21.94 16.67 -0.78
N THR A 24 -21.49 16.91 -2.02
CA THR A 24 -20.63 15.97 -2.76
C THR A 24 -19.32 15.70 -2.01
N HIS A 25 -18.82 16.71 -1.29
CA HIS A 25 -17.65 16.61 -0.43
C HIS A 25 -17.88 15.59 0.69
N ASP A 26 -19.00 15.68 1.40
CA ASP A 26 -19.35 14.75 2.48
C ASP A 26 -19.45 13.30 1.97
N ILE A 27 -19.99 13.11 0.76
CA ILE A 27 -20.06 11.79 0.11
C ILE A 27 -18.65 11.22 -0.13
N TRP A 28 -17.73 12.05 -0.63
CA TRP A 28 -16.36 11.65 -0.91
C TRP A 28 -15.59 11.33 0.38
N ASP A 29 -15.73 12.17 1.40
CA ASP A 29 -15.11 11.96 2.71
C ASP A 29 -15.64 10.70 3.38
N THR A 30 -16.96 10.49 3.36
CA THR A 30 -17.59 9.28 3.94
C THR A 30 -17.13 8.02 3.22
N TYR A 31 -17.02 8.07 1.89
CA TYR A 31 -16.49 6.96 1.11
C TYR A 31 -15.03 6.67 1.45
N GLY A 32 -14.21 7.72 1.54
CA GLY A 32 -12.85 7.66 2.05
C GLY A 32 -12.80 7.03 3.43
N GLN A 33 -13.55 7.52 4.40
CA GLN A 33 -13.51 6.97 5.77
C GLN A 33 -14.02 5.53 5.88
N THR A 34 -15.05 5.16 5.10
CA THR A 34 -15.70 3.86 5.21
C THR A 34 -14.93 2.76 4.45
N TYR A 35 -14.33 3.11 3.31
CA TYR A 35 -13.73 2.14 2.40
C TYR A 35 -12.24 2.35 2.15
N SER A 36 -11.64 3.44 2.66
CA SER A 36 -10.20 3.59 2.62
C SER A 36 -9.57 2.51 3.46
N LYS A 37 -8.73 1.73 2.80
CA LYS A 37 -7.81 0.78 3.44
C LYS A 37 -6.53 1.47 3.91
N VAL A 38 -6.39 2.79 3.74
CA VAL A 38 -5.22 3.55 4.23
C VAL A 38 -5.14 3.37 5.75
N ARG A 39 -4.00 2.91 6.25
CA ARG A 39 -3.75 2.49 7.65
C ARG A 39 -4.49 1.22 8.10
N ASP A 40 -4.99 0.40 7.17
CA ASP A 40 -5.51 -0.93 7.49
C ASP A 40 -4.37 -1.86 7.90
N VAL A 41 -4.31 -2.14 9.21
CA VAL A 41 -3.28 -3.01 9.82
C VAL A 41 -3.30 -4.41 9.22
N ALA A 42 -4.46 -4.94 8.83
CA ALA A 42 -4.57 -6.27 8.23
C ALA A 42 -3.95 -6.29 6.82
N GLN A 43 -4.16 -5.23 6.02
CA GLN A 43 -3.53 -5.10 4.70
C GLN A 43 -2.02 -4.96 4.82
N VAL A 44 -1.55 -4.13 5.76
CA VAL A 44 -0.12 -3.98 6.04
C VAL A 44 0.50 -5.32 6.44
N TYR A 45 -0.17 -6.09 7.29
CA TYR A 45 0.28 -7.43 7.70
C TYR A 45 0.34 -8.40 6.51
N GLU A 46 -0.70 -8.43 5.67
CA GLU A 46 -0.75 -9.29 4.49
C GLU A 46 0.41 -8.98 3.53
N ILE A 47 0.66 -7.70 3.24
CA ILE A 47 1.74 -7.28 2.34
C ILE A 47 3.11 -7.62 2.94
N LYS A 48 3.32 -7.38 4.24
CA LYS A 48 4.56 -7.77 4.93
C LYS A 48 4.79 -9.28 4.89
N THR A 49 3.72 -10.06 5.05
CA THR A 49 3.79 -11.52 4.94
C THR A 49 4.20 -11.93 3.52
N ARG A 50 3.58 -11.36 2.48
CA ARG A 50 3.95 -11.58 1.08
C ARG A 50 5.40 -11.19 0.79
N LEU A 51 5.88 -10.06 1.31
CA LEU A 51 7.28 -9.64 1.18
C LEU A 51 8.23 -10.69 1.77
N SER A 52 7.94 -11.20 2.98
CA SER A 52 8.80 -12.17 3.67
C SER A 52 8.86 -13.54 2.99
N THR A 53 7.77 -13.95 2.32
CA THR A 53 7.67 -15.26 1.66
C THR A 53 8.06 -15.22 0.19
N THR A 54 8.17 -14.03 -0.41
CA THR A 54 8.60 -13.90 -1.80
C THR A 54 10.08 -14.27 -1.92
N LYS A 55 10.36 -15.27 -2.77
CA LYS A 55 11.71 -15.71 -3.13
C LYS A 55 11.90 -15.57 -4.64
N GLN A 56 13.15 -15.43 -5.08
CA GLN A 56 13.52 -15.38 -6.49
C GLN A 56 13.01 -16.64 -7.21
N GLY A 57 13.41 -17.82 -6.74
CA GLY A 57 12.99 -19.10 -7.29
C GLY A 57 13.43 -19.24 -8.75
N THR A 58 12.49 -19.56 -9.64
CA THR A 58 12.76 -19.74 -11.08
C THR A 58 12.77 -18.42 -11.88
N ARG A 59 12.51 -17.27 -11.24
CA ARG A 59 12.43 -15.96 -11.91
C ARG A 59 13.82 -15.36 -12.09
N SER A 60 13.95 -14.49 -13.09
CA SER A 60 15.12 -13.62 -13.18
C SER A 60 15.19 -12.67 -11.98
N VAL A 61 16.39 -12.18 -11.67
CA VAL A 61 16.59 -11.20 -10.59
C VAL A 61 15.76 -9.92 -10.84
N THR A 62 15.66 -9.49 -12.09
CA THR A 62 14.85 -8.32 -12.49
C THR A 62 13.36 -8.52 -12.26
N GLU A 63 12.81 -9.69 -12.60
CA GLU A 63 11.40 -9.99 -12.34
C GLU A 63 11.12 -10.04 -10.84
N TYR A 64 12.01 -10.67 -10.06
CA TYR A 64 11.93 -10.70 -8.61
C TYR A 64 11.98 -9.29 -8.00
N SER A 65 12.92 -8.43 -8.43
CA SER A 65 13.02 -7.05 -7.95
C SER A 65 11.76 -6.24 -8.28
N ASN A 66 11.19 -6.43 -9.47
CA ASN A 66 9.96 -5.73 -9.87
C ASN A 66 8.76 -6.14 -9.01
N ILE A 67 8.64 -7.42 -8.64
CA ILE A 67 7.61 -7.92 -7.73
C ILE A 67 7.74 -7.25 -6.37
N LEU A 68 8.95 -7.23 -5.80
CA LEU A 68 9.20 -6.60 -4.51
C LEU A 68 8.95 -5.09 -4.56
N GLN A 69 9.36 -4.41 -5.64
CA GLN A 69 9.09 -2.98 -5.83
C GLN A 69 7.60 -2.67 -5.81
N LYS A 70 6.79 -3.48 -6.49
CA LYS A 70 5.33 -3.34 -6.45
C LYS A 70 4.77 -3.52 -5.03
N LEU A 71 5.25 -4.52 -4.29
CA LEU A 71 4.82 -4.77 -2.91
C LEU A 71 5.23 -3.62 -1.97
N TRP A 72 6.41 -3.05 -2.14
CA TRP A 72 6.84 -1.89 -1.33
C TRP A 72 6.03 -0.64 -1.64
N GLN A 73 5.69 -0.39 -2.90
CA GLN A 73 4.79 0.71 -3.27
C GLN A 73 3.39 0.54 -2.66
N GLU A 74 2.87 -0.69 -2.66
CA GLU A 74 1.60 -1.02 -2.01
C GLU A 74 1.68 -0.81 -0.49
N LEU A 75 2.77 -1.24 0.13
CA LEU A 75 3.02 -1.04 1.56
C LEU A 75 3.11 0.45 1.94
N ASP A 76 3.82 1.25 1.14
CA ASP A 76 3.98 2.69 1.35
C ASP A 76 2.65 3.43 1.29
N HIS A 77 1.76 3.00 0.38
CA HIS A 77 0.40 3.54 0.29
C HIS A 77 -0.40 3.31 1.58
N TYR A 78 -0.30 2.11 2.16
CA TYR A 78 -1.07 1.75 3.35
C TYR A 78 -0.44 2.21 4.66
N GLN A 79 0.88 2.25 4.78
CA GLN A 79 1.56 2.65 6.02
C GLN A 79 1.63 4.17 6.23
N CYS A 80 1.23 4.99 5.25
CA CYS A 80 1.09 6.46 5.29
C CYS A 80 1.64 7.12 6.57
N ILE A 81 2.98 7.21 6.64
CA ILE A 81 3.70 7.73 7.81
C ILE A 81 3.76 9.25 7.67
N GLU A 82 3.03 9.96 8.53
CA GLU A 82 3.08 11.42 8.59
C GLU A 82 4.36 11.87 9.29
N MET A 83 5.24 12.55 8.55
CA MET A 83 6.46 13.13 9.08
C MET A 83 6.32 14.64 9.21
N LYS A 84 6.65 15.17 10.39
CA LYS A 84 6.60 16.62 10.66
C LYS A 84 7.91 17.34 10.34
N CYS A 85 9.01 16.59 10.24
CA CYS A 85 10.36 17.11 9.99
C CYS A 85 10.98 16.43 8.78
N THR A 86 11.64 17.20 7.91
CA THR A 86 12.29 16.72 6.69
C THR A 86 13.54 15.88 6.96
N ASP A 87 14.26 16.18 8.05
CA ASP A 87 15.47 15.44 8.42
C ASP A 87 15.10 14.04 8.92
N ASP A 88 14.09 13.95 9.80
CA ASP A 88 13.55 12.67 10.27
C ASP A 88 12.99 11.82 9.13
N ALA A 89 12.35 12.47 8.14
CA ALA A 89 11.87 11.80 6.95
C ALA A 89 13.00 11.14 6.16
N THR A 90 14.12 11.85 6.03
CA THR A 90 15.31 11.35 5.33
C THR A 90 15.98 10.22 6.09
N VAL A 91 16.00 10.28 7.44
CA VAL A 91 16.52 9.20 8.28
C VAL A 91 15.65 7.95 8.18
N LEU A 92 14.32 8.09 8.28
CA LEU A 92 13.42 6.94 8.17
C LEU A 92 13.49 6.32 6.77
N LYS A 93 13.55 7.13 5.72
CA LYS A 93 13.69 6.61 4.35
C LYS A 93 14.94 5.75 4.21
N ARG A 94 16.09 6.21 4.72
CA ARG A 94 17.34 5.43 4.72
C ARG A 94 17.22 4.12 5.52
N PHE A 95 16.53 4.16 6.65
CA PHE A 95 16.26 2.95 7.44
C PHE A 95 15.40 1.94 6.66
N LEU A 96 14.31 2.41 6.04
CA LEU A 96 13.42 1.57 5.24
C LEU A 96 14.12 0.98 4.01
N GLU A 97 14.94 1.77 3.31
CA GLU A 97 15.74 1.28 2.18
C GLU A 97 16.68 0.15 2.60
N LYS A 98 17.31 0.27 3.77
CA LYS A 98 18.16 -0.78 4.33
C LYS A 98 17.38 -2.07 4.62
N GLU A 99 16.21 -1.97 5.23
CA GLU A 99 15.30 -3.11 5.46
C GLU A 99 14.88 -3.78 4.13
N ARG A 100 14.58 -2.99 3.10
CA ARG A 100 14.22 -3.51 1.76
C ARG A 100 15.37 -4.29 1.13
N ILE A 101 16.61 -3.81 1.29
CA ILE A 101 17.81 -4.50 0.82
C ILE A 101 17.95 -5.85 1.54
N TYR A 102 17.76 -5.90 2.86
CA TYR A 102 17.82 -7.17 3.60
C TYR A 102 16.79 -8.19 3.10
N ILE A 103 15.54 -7.76 2.90
CA ILE A 103 14.47 -8.63 2.37
C ILE A 103 14.83 -9.11 0.95
N PHE A 104 15.31 -8.20 0.10
CA PHE A 104 15.74 -8.54 -1.26
C PHE A 104 16.80 -9.64 -1.24
N LEU A 105 17.89 -9.43 -0.50
CA LEU A 105 19.01 -10.38 -0.39
C LEU A 105 18.57 -11.71 0.22
N ALA A 106 17.78 -11.69 1.30
CA ALA A 106 17.30 -12.90 1.97
C ALA A 106 16.39 -13.78 1.08
N GLY A 107 15.86 -13.23 -0.02
CA GLY A 107 15.06 -13.98 -0.98
C GLY A 107 15.76 -14.34 -2.28
N LEU A 108 17.02 -13.95 -2.49
CA LEU A 108 17.81 -14.38 -3.64
C LEU A 108 18.13 -15.88 -3.56
N ASN A 109 18.35 -16.48 -4.74
CA ASN A 109 18.84 -17.84 -4.83
C ASN A 109 20.28 -17.95 -4.32
N VAL A 110 20.65 -19.15 -3.84
CA VAL A 110 21.98 -19.42 -3.25
C VAL A 110 23.13 -19.12 -4.23
N GLU A 111 22.89 -19.25 -5.53
CA GLU A 111 23.85 -18.92 -6.60
C GLU A 111 24.28 -17.43 -6.60
N PHE A 112 23.55 -16.55 -5.92
CA PHE A 112 23.88 -15.13 -5.73
C PHE A 112 24.35 -14.79 -4.30
N ASN A 113 24.47 -15.77 -3.41
CA ASN A 113 24.89 -15.54 -2.01
C ASN A 113 26.41 -15.50 -1.81
N ASP A 114 27.21 -15.91 -2.79
CA ASP A 114 28.67 -15.91 -2.72
C ASP A 114 29.26 -14.59 -3.26
N VAL A 115 29.23 -13.55 -2.42
CA VAL A 115 30.16 -12.39 -2.44
C VAL A 115 30.58 -12.05 -1.02
#